data_AF-A0A6B1AS58-F1
#
_entry.id   AF-A0A6B1AS58-F1
#
_cell.length_a   1.000
_cell.length_b   1.000
_cell.length_c   1.000
_cell.angle_alpha   90.00
_cell.angle_beta   90.00
_cell.angle_gamma   90.00
#
_symmetry.space_group_name_H-M   'P 1'
#
loop_
_entity.id
_entity.type
_entity.pdbx_description
1 polymer ?
#
loop_
_entity_poly.entity_id
_entity_poly.type
_entity_poly.pdbx_seq_one_letter_code
_entity_poly.pdbx_strand_id
1 'polypeptide(L)'
;MNRKASAERGFTLLEVIVALAITGFVLGGLFTLLGSSKQLSLRSVDSLHETADLRATVNFALLENEFNEVEPVLQDERFDIRPGDLLEDPIRKTAGTTEALQSFEIFDPQRDQTVTATRWVRLALPR
;
A
#
# COMPACT_ATOMS: atom_id res chain seq x y z
N MET A 1 77.34 -15.37 -2.90
CA MET A 1 75.87 -15.33 -3.06
C MET A 1 75.27 -14.85 -1.75
N ASN A 2 74.96 -13.56 -1.61
CA ASN A 2 74.56 -12.94 -0.34
C ASN A 2 73.02 -12.99 -0.21
N ARG A 3 72.49 -13.86 0.66
CA ARG A 3 71.06 -13.85 1.02
C ARG A 3 70.82 -12.69 1.99
N LYS A 4 70.12 -11.66 1.52
CA LYS A 4 69.50 -10.67 2.42
C LYS A 4 68.39 -11.38 3.20
N ALA A 5 68.54 -11.51 4.51
CA ALA A 5 67.46 -11.95 5.37
C ALA A 5 66.34 -10.89 5.31
N SER A 6 65.14 -11.29 4.88
CA SER A 6 63.95 -10.45 5.03
C SER A 6 63.69 -10.29 6.52
N ALA A 7 63.78 -9.07 7.02
CA ALA A 7 63.34 -8.74 8.36
C ALA A 7 61.80 -8.83 8.38
N GLU A 8 61.28 -9.93 8.92
CA GLU A 8 59.86 -10.05 9.26
C GLU A 8 59.56 -9.02 10.36
N ARG A 9 58.78 -7.99 10.04
CA ARG A 9 58.28 -7.03 11.03
C ARG A 9 57.08 -7.68 11.74
N GLY A 10 57.21 -7.88 13.04
CA GLY A 10 56.09 -8.31 13.89
C GLY A 10 54.99 -7.25 13.96
N PHE A 11 53.78 -7.69 14.30
CA PHE A 11 52.59 -6.85 14.39
C PHE A 11 52.66 -5.95 15.64
N THR A 12 52.36 -4.65 15.48
CA THR A 12 52.35 -3.72 16.62
C THR A 12 51.02 -3.76 17.36
N LEU A 13 51.03 -3.47 18.67
CA LEU A 13 49.80 -3.35 19.46
C LEU A 13 48.85 -2.30 18.86
N LEU A 14 49.41 -1.23 18.30
CA LEU A 14 48.65 -0.17 17.64
C LEU A 14 47.90 -0.69 16.41
N GLU A 15 48.54 -1.50 15.56
CA GLU A 15 47.87 -2.09 14.39
C GLU A 15 46.73 -3.03 14.80
N VAL A 16 46.88 -3.81 15.87
CA VAL A 16 45.80 -4.69 16.36
C VAL A 16 44.59 -3.87 16.81
N ILE A 17 44.82 -2.82 17.60
CA ILE A 17 43.76 -1.96 18.11
C ILE A 17 43.04 -1.23 16.97
N VAL A 18 43.81 -0.72 15.99
CA VAL A 18 43.24 -0.05 14.80
C VAL A 18 42.40 -1.04 13.98
N ALA A 19 42.91 -2.25 13.74
CA ALA A 19 42.16 -3.27 13.02
C ALA A 19 40.86 -3.66 13.73
N LEU A 20 40.90 -3.83 15.05
CA LEU A 20 39.71 -4.13 15.86
C LEU A 20 38.69 -2.98 15.83
N ALA A 21 39.15 -1.73 15.92
CA ALA A 21 38.28 -0.56 15.87
C ALA A 21 37.56 -0.45 14.51
N ILE A 22 38.30 -0.58 13.40
CA ILE A 22 37.73 -0.57 12.04
C ILE A 22 36.72 -1.71 11.89
N THR A 23 37.07 -2.91 12.32
CA THR A 23 36.18 -4.09 12.25
C THR A 23 34.90 -3.85 13.06
N GLY A 24 35.01 -3.26 14.25
CA GLY A 24 33.86 -2.90 15.08
C GLY A 24 32.94 -1.88 14.42
N PHE A 25 33.49 -0.84 13.79
CA PHE A 25 32.70 0.14 13.03
C PHE A 25 31.99 -0.51 11.83
N VAL A 26 32.68 -1.36 11.07
CA VAL A 26 32.11 -2.06 9.92
C VAL A 26 30.97 -2.99 10.36
N LEU A 27 31.16 -3.80 11.41
CA LEU A 27 30.12 -4.65 11.96
C LEU A 27 28.94 -3.84 12.50
N GLY A 28 29.19 -2.77 13.25
CA GLY A 28 28.15 -1.89 13.78
C GLY A 28 27.30 -1.24 12.68
N GLY A 29 27.95 -0.80 11.59
CA GLY A 29 27.27 -0.28 10.40
C GLY A 29 26.40 -1.33 9.71
N LEU A 30 26.92 -2.54 9.51
CA LEU A 30 26.18 -3.67 8.92
C LEU A 30 24.94 -4.04 9.76
N PHE A 31 25.08 -4.15 11.09
CA PHE A 31 23.95 -4.47 11.96
C PHE A 31 22.88 -3.38 11.97
N THR A 32 23.28 -2.11 11.92
CA THR A 32 22.35 -0.97 11.82
C THR A 32 21.53 -1.01 10.52
N LEU A 33 22.18 -1.30 9.39
CA LEU A 33 21.52 -1.43 8.08
C LEU A 33 20.57 -2.64 8.03
N LEU A 34 20.97 -3.78 8.61
CA LEU A 34 20.11 -4.95 8.67
C LEU A 34 18.88 -4.72 9.56
N GLY A 35 19.02 -3.95 10.65
CA GLY A 35 17.91 -3.55 11.49
C GLY A 35 16.91 -2.62 10.78
N SER A 36 17.41 -1.61 10.05
CA SER A 36 16.56 -0.67 9.33
C SER A 36 15.80 -1.34 8.17
N SER A 37 16.42 -2.31 7.48
CA SER A 37 15.79 -3.08 6.40
C SER A 37 14.54 -3.85 6.88
N LYS A 38 14.59 -4.45 8.07
CA LYS A 38 13.43 -5.16 8.65
C LYS A 38 12.30 -4.20 9.01
N GLN A 39 12.62 -3.08 9.65
CA GLN A 39 11.62 -2.08 10.02
C GLN A 39 10.95 -1.47 8.78
N LEU A 40 11.72 -1.23 7.72
CA LEU A 40 11.20 -0.77 6.44
C LEU A 40 10.30 -1.84 5.79
N SER A 41 10.73 -3.10 5.77
CA SER A 41 9.93 -4.21 5.22
C SER A 41 8.59 -4.37 5.93
N LEU A 42 8.54 -4.25 7.25
CA LEU A 42 7.29 -4.35 8.01
C LEU A 42 6.36 -3.19 7.68
N ARG A 43 6.86 -1.95 7.67
CA ARG A 43 6.07 -0.77 7.29
C ARG A 43 5.54 -0.85 5.86
N SER A 44 6.32 -1.41 4.94
CA SER A 44 5.89 -1.62 3.56
C SER A 44 4.77 -2.66 3.46
N VAL A 45 4.84 -3.75 4.23
CA VAL A 45 3.79 -4.78 4.28
C VAL A 45 2.49 -4.21 4.84
N ASP A 46 2.57 -3.46 5.94
CA ASP A 46 1.40 -2.82 6.55
C ASP A 46 0.72 -1.85 5.56
N SER A 47 1.52 -1.04 4.86
CA SER A 47 1.02 -0.11 3.83
C SER A 47 0.40 -0.83 2.62
N LEU A 48 0.92 -2.01 2.25
CA LEU A 48 0.39 -2.81 1.14
C LEU A 48 -0.95 -3.46 1.50
N HIS A 49 -1.07 -4.04 2.70
CA HIS A 49 -2.34 -4.60 3.18
C HIS A 49 -3.43 -3.54 3.21
N GLU A 50 -3.11 -2.38 3.77
CA GLU A 50 -4.05 -1.26 3.84
C GLU A 50 -4.50 -0.77 2.46
N THR A 51 -3.58 -0.66 1.50
CA THR A 51 -3.91 -0.27 0.12
C THR A 51 -4.77 -1.34 -0.56
N ALA A 52 -4.51 -2.61 -0.27
CA ALA A 52 -5.31 -3.72 -0.81
C ALA A 52 -6.74 -3.68 -0.27
N ASP A 53 -6.92 -3.39 1.02
CA ASP A 53 -8.25 -3.27 1.66
C ASP A 53 -9.05 -2.10 1.07
N LEU A 54 -8.41 -0.94 0.88
CA LEU A 54 -9.03 0.21 0.20
C LEU A 54 -9.48 -0.15 -1.22
N ARG A 55 -8.63 -0.84 -2.00
CA ARG A 55 -8.99 -1.27 -3.36
C ARG A 55 -10.11 -2.29 -3.36
N ALA A 56 -10.11 -3.24 -2.43
CA ALA A 56 -11.18 -4.23 -2.30
C ALA A 56 -12.52 -3.53 -1.99
N THR A 57 -12.51 -2.54 -1.09
CA THR A 57 -13.69 -1.72 -0.75
C THR A 57 -14.22 -0.94 -1.95
N VAL A 58 -13.34 -0.24 -2.67
CA VAL A 58 -13.71 0.50 -3.89
C VAL A 58 -14.33 -0.43 -4.94
N ASN A 59 -13.70 -1.58 -5.16
CA ASN A 59 -14.21 -2.56 -6.11
C ASN A 59 -15.56 -3.13 -5.67
N PHE A 60 -15.74 -3.41 -4.39
CA PHE A 60 -17.01 -3.86 -3.85
C PHE A 60 -18.12 -2.82 -4.06
N ALA A 61 -17.87 -1.55 -3.72
CA ALA A 61 -18.83 -0.45 -3.91
C ALA A 61 -19.27 -0.27 -5.38
N LEU A 62 -18.37 -0.58 -6.33
CA LEU A 62 -18.67 -0.59 -7.76
C LEU A 62 -19.54 -1.78 -8.19
N LEU A 63 -19.37 -2.94 -7.55
CA LEU A 63 -20.11 -4.17 -7.86
C LEU A 63 -21.48 -4.23 -7.17
N GLU A 64 -21.62 -3.65 -5.99
CA GLU A 64 -22.86 -3.58 -5.23
C GLU A 64 -23.80 -2.53 -5.84
N ASN A 65 -24.39 -2.85 -6.99
CA ASN A 65 -25.15 -1.90 -7.80
C ASN A 65 -26.58 -2.34 -8.12
N GLU A 66 -27.20 -3.12 -7.24
CA GLU A 66 -28.55 -3.71 -7.40
C GLU A 66 -28.68 -4.74 -8.54
N PHE A 67 -27.70 -4.87 -9.44
CA PHE A 67 -27.70 -5.91 -10.49
C PHE A 67 -27.24 -7.28 -9.98
N ASN A 68 -26.38 -7.28 -8.97
CA ASN A 68 -25.76 -8.48 -8.43
C ASN A 68 -25.86 -8.45 -6.91
N GLU A 69 -26.31 -9.57 -6.33
CA GLU A 69 -26.10 -9.85 -4.92
C GLU A 69 -24.63 -10.23 -4.75
N VAL A 70 -23.83 -9.31 -4.19
CA VAL A 70 -22.40 -9.53 -3.95
C VAL A 70 -22.22 -9.86 -2.48
N GLU A 71 -21.58 -11.00 -2.20
CA GLU A 71 -21.23 -11.34 -0.83
C GLU A 71 -20.16 -10.35 -0.32
N PRO A 72 -20.32 -9.78 0.89
CA PRO A 72 -19.36 -8.84 1.43
C PRO A 72 -17.98 -9.49 1.53
N VAL A 73 -17.02 -8.94 0.77
CA VAL A 73 -15.63 -9.46 0.72
C VAL A 73 -14.86 -9.09 1.98
N LEU A 74 -15.22 -7.97 2.63
CA LEU A 74 -14.61 -7.48 3.84
C LEU A 74 -15.62 -7.58 4.99
N GLN A 75 -15.19 -8.17 6.12
CA GLN A 75 -15.98 -8.27 7.35
C GLN A 75 -15.79 -7.05 8.27
N ASP A 76 -14.90 -6.12 7.89
CA ASP A 76 -14.56 -4.94 8.67
C ASP A 76 -15.39 -3.75 8.19
N GLU A 77 -16.23 -3.20 9.08
CA GLU A 77 -17.13 -2.05 8.83
C GLU A 77 -16.39 -0.70 8.83
N ARG A 78 -15.06 -0.71 8.69
CA ARG A 78 -14.25 0.51 8.71
C ARG A 78 -14.72 1.53 7.68
N PHE A 79 -15.12 1.10 6.49
CA PHE A 79 -15.51 1.99 5.40
C PHE A 79 -17.03 2.08 5.30
N ASP A 80 -17.54 3.32 5.30
CA ASP A 80 -18.96 3.60 5.11
C ASP A 80 -19.21 4.02 3.66
N ILE A 81 -19.98 3.21 2.93
CA ILE A 81 -20.31 3.45 1.52
C ILE A 81 -21.70 4.08 1.45
N ARG A 82 -21.76 5.32 0.96
CA ARG A 82 -23.00 6.09 0.88
C ARG A 82 -23.37 6.34 -0.58
N PRO A 83 -24.59 5.98 -1.01
CA PRO A 83 -25.07 6.35 -2.33
C PRO A 83 -25.25 7.86 -2.40
N GLY A 84 -24.78 8.46 -3.49
CA GLY A 84 -24.96 9.86 -3.83
C GLY A 84 -26.06 10.05 -4.88
N ASP A 85 -26.03 11.21 -5.51
CA ASP A 85 -27.00 11.62 -6.52
C ASP A 85 -26.84 10.85 -7.84
N LEU A 86 -27.96 10.68 -8.55
CA LEU A 86 -27.95 10.27 -9.94
C LEU A 86 -27.35 11.40 -10.79
N LEU A 87 -26.38 11.06 -11.64
CA LEU A 87 -25.81 11.99 -12.59
C LEU A 87 -26.86 12.39 -13.63
N GLU A 88 -26.78 13.64 -14.09
CA GLU A 88 -27.64 14.15 -15.14
C GLU A 88 -27.54 13.31 -16.42
N ASP A 89 -28.69 13.11 -17.05
CA ASP A 89 -28.76 12.42 -18.33
C ASP A 89 -27.94 13.18 -19.39
N PRO A 90 -27.20 12.48 -20.26
CA PRO A 90 -26.44 13.12 -21.31
C PRO A 90 -27.38 13.83 -22.29
N ILE A 91 -26.94 14.98 -22.81
CA ILE A 91 -27.68 15.84 -23.76
C ILE A 91 -28.21 15.03 -24.97
N ARG A 92 -27.50 13.96 -25.36
CA ARG A 92 -27.92 13.07 -26.43
C ARG A 92 -27.65 11.61 -26.07
N LYS A 93 -28.71 10.82 -25.95
CA LYS A 93 -28.63 9.35 -25.84
C LYS A 93 -28.55 8.72 -27.23
N THR A 94 -27.62 7.79 -27.44
CA THR A 94 -27.47 7.05 -28.71
C THR A 94 -28.47 5.90 -28.83
N ALA A 95 -28.98 5.39 -27.71
CA ALA A 95 -30.03 4.39 -27.60
C ALA A 95 -30.82 4.59 -26.29
N GLY A 96 -32.04 4.04 -26.23
CA GLY A 96 -32.77 3.96 -24.96
C GLY A 96 -32.08 2.99 -24.00
N THR A 97 -31.84 3.42 -22.76
CA THR A 97 -31.22 2.62 -21.71
C THR A 97 -32.03 2.78 -20.41
N THR A 98 -32.14 1.69 -19.65
CA THR A 98 -32.71 1.68 -18.29
C THR A 98 -31.66 1.91 -17.22
N GLU A 99 -30.41 2.12 -17.62
CA GLU A 99 -29.28 2.30 -16.73
C GLU A 99 -28.96 3.80 -16.57
N ALA A 100 -28.59 4.18 -15.35
CA ALA A 100 -28.12 5.51 -15.00
C ALA A 100 -26.76 5.42 -14.30
N LEU A 101 -26.08 6.56 -14.20
CA LEU A 101 -24.87 6.69 -13.40
C LEU A 101 -25.25 7.31 -12.06
N GLN A 102 -24.80 6.71 -10.96
CA GLN A 102 -24.95 7.23 -9.61
C GLN A 102 -23.58 7.55 -9.03
N SER A 103 -23.43 8.72 -8.42
CA SER A 103 -22.26 8.98 -7.58
C SER A 103 -22.36 8.17 -6.29
N PHE A 104 -21.23 7.85 -5.69
CA PHE A 104 -21.18 7.30 -4.35
C PHE A 104 -19.93 7.79 -3.65
N GLU A 105 -19.98 7.81 -2.33
CA GLU A 105 -18.89 8.24 -1.46
C GLU A 105 -18.48 7.09 -0.55
N ILE A 106 -17.18 6.92 -0.39
CA ILE A 106 -16.61 6.02 0.61
C ILE A 106 -15.94 6.90 1.66
N PHE A 107 -16.41 6.81 2.90
CA PHE A 107 -15.84 7.52 4.04
C PHE A 107 -14.94 6.60 4.88
N ASP A 108 -13.71 7.05 5.15
CA ASP A 108 -12.78 6.42 6.08
C ASP A 108 -12.69 7.26 7.37
N PRO A 109 -13.33 6.83 8.48
CA PRO A 109 -13.35 7.55 9.75
C PRO A 109 -11.98 7.61 10.43
N GLN A 110 -11.05 6.71 10.12
CA GLN A 110 -9.73 6.71 10.75
C GLN A 110 -8.83 7.83 10.23
N ARG A 111 -9.06 8.26 8.98
CA ARG A 111 -8.21 9.25 8.30
C ARG A 111 -8.92 10.53 7.93
N ASP A 112 -10.23 10.59 8.20
CA ASP A 112 -11.09 11.69 7.79
C ASP A 112 -10.97 11.94 6.27
N GLN A 113 -11.01 10.86 5.50
CA GLN A 113 -10.89 10.89 4.04
C GLN A 113 -12.19 10.42 3.39
N THR A 114 -12.54 11.09 2.29
CA THR A 114 -13.69 10.72 1.46
C THR A 114 -13.22 10.48 0.04
N VAL A 115 -13.61 9.34 -0.53
CA VAL A 115 -13.38 9.00 -1.93
C VAL A 115 -14.72 9.04 -2.66
N THR A 116 -14.84 9.92 -3.65
CA THR A 116 -16.03 10.02 -4.50
C THR A 116 -15.78 9.29 -5.82
N ALA A 117 -16.75 8.49 -6.25
CA ALA A 117 -16.71 7.77 -7.52
C ALA A 117 -18.11 7.64 -8.14
N THR A 118 -18.19 6.98 -9.30
CA THR A 118 -19.45 6.78 -10.03
C THR A 118 -19.61 5.31 -10.38
N ARG A 119 -20.83 4.78 -10.23
CA ARG A 119 -21.21 3.42 -10.60
C ARG A 119 -22.46 3.40 -11.48
N TRP A 120 -22.65 2.33 -12.23
CA TRP A 120 -23.88 2.08 -13.00
C TRP A 120 -24.96 1.54 -12.08
N VAL A 121 -26.17 2.08 -12.15
CA VAL A 121 -27.36 1.61 -11.42
C VAL A 121 -28.53 1.44 -12.38
N ARG A 122 -29.47 0.56 -12.04
CA ARG A 122 -30.69 0.35 -12.83
C ARG A 122 -31.83 1.21 -12.31
N LEU A 123 -32.48 1.94 -13.20
CA LEU A 123 -33.68 2.69 -12.85
C LEU A 123 -34.89 1.74 -12.83
N ALA A 124 -35.60 1.69 -11.70
CA ALA A 124 -36.90 1.04 -11.65
C ALA A 124 -37.87 1.81 -12.56
N LEU A 125 -38.22 1.25 -13.71
CA LEU A 125 -39.26 1.82 -14.57
C LEU A 125 -40.61 1.70 -13.85
N PRO A 126 -41.45 2.77 -13.83
CA PRO A 126 -42.83 2.63 -13.40
C PRO A 126 -43.54 1.65 -14.36
N ARG A 127 -44.29 0.70 -13.80
CA ARG A 127 -45.14 -0.23 -14.55
C ARG A 127 -46.31 0.47 -15.21
#